data_AF-A0A9X1Z268-F1
#
_entry.id   AF-A0A9X1Z268-F1
#
_cell.length_a   1.000
_cell.length_b   1.000
_cell.length_c   1.000
_cell.angle_alpha   90.00
_cell.angle_beta   90.00
_cell.angle_gamma   90.00
#
_symmetry.space_group_name_H-M   'P 1'
#
loop_
_entity.id
_entity.type
_entity.pdbx_description
1 polymer ?
#
loop_
_entity_poly.entity_id
_entity_poly.type
_entity_poly.pdbx_seq_one_letter_code
_entity_poly.pdbx_strand_id
1 'polypeptide(L)'
;GWTSAWVRWHSQAAGKARHWRAPSLGEQGALISPSGEPAQGTFVAGLYGNAGPQPDNRDHVEVWRFDDGGSLVYDWQAKSYTISLPTGTVTIQVGGSTAVITDGAITGQADTITLTGQITLNGDVQINGSSLLHNGVNVGRPIPIQV
;
A
#
# COMPACT_ATOMS: atom_id res chain seq x y z
N GLY A 1 -1.74 -39.55 -10.99
CA GLY A 1 -1.91 -38.28 -11.73
C GLY A 1 -0.60 -37.92 -12.41
N TRP A 2 -0.65 -37.07 -13.42
CA TRP A 2 0.53 -36.48 -14.06
C TRP A 2 0.96 -35.21 -13.33
N THR A 3 2.25 -34.87 -13.37
CA THR A 3 2.86 -33.67 -12.79
C THR A 3 3.85 -33.09 -13.80
N SER A 4 3.82 -31.77 -14.01
CA SER A 4 4.75 -31.10 -14.91
C SER A 4 6.15 -31.04 -14.31
N ALA A 5 7.13 -30.73 -15.16
CA ALA A 5 8.38 -30.15 -14.70
C ALA A 5 8.18 -28.69 -14.23
N TRP A 6 9.27 -28.00 -13.89
CA TRP A 6 9.24 -26.56 -13.63
C TRP A 6 8.81 -25.78 -14.88
N VAL A 7 7.81 -24.93 -14.72
CA VAL A 7 7.30 -24.04 -15.77
C VAL A 7 7.24 -22.60 -15.27
N ARG A 8 7.33 -21.63 -16.19
CA ARG A 8 7.10 -20.22 -15.87
C ARG A 8 5.60 -19.93 -15.77
N TRP A 9 5.23 -18.94 -14.96
CA TRP A 9 3.87 -18.43 -14.94
C TRP A 9 3.75 -17.07 -15.64
N HIS A 10 2.55 -16.71 -16.04
CA HIS A 10 2.21 -15.41 -16.61
C HIS A 10 1.99 -14.38 -15.50
N SER A 11 2.93 -13.44 -15.33
CA SER A 11 2.74 -12.24 -14.50
C SER A 11 1.84 -11.22 -15.22
N GLN A 12 1.24 -10.27 -14.49
CA GLN A 12 0.47 -9.17 -15.10
C GLN A 12 1.29 -8.32 -16.08
N ALA A 13 2.59 -8.10 -15.82
CA ALA A 13 3.49 -7.37 -16.72
C ALA A 13 4.95 -7.81 -16.52
N ALA A 14 5.70 -7.93 -17.61
CA ALA A 14 7.09 -8.39 -17.63
C ALA A 14 8.03 -7.52 -18.51
N GLY A 15 7.68 -6.24 -18.71
CA GLY A 15 8.45 -5.27 -19.50
C GLY A 15 9.32 -4.36 -18.64
N LYS A 16 9.39 -3.06 -18.98
CA LYS A 16 10.02 -2.04 -18.10
C LYS A 16 9.31 -1.96 -16.75
N ALA A 17 7.98 -1.95 -16.78
CA ALA A 17 7.14 -2.20 -15.62
C ALA A 17 6.99 -3.72 -15.42
N ARG A 18 7.14 -4.17 -14.17
CA ARG A 18 7.16 -5.58 -13.79
C ARG A 18 6.24 -5.78 -12.60
N HIS A 19 5.41 -6.81 -12.64
CA HIS A 19 4.53 -7.19 -11.55
C HIS A 19 4.96 -8.55 -10.99
N TRP A 20 5.09 -8.64 -9.67
CA TRP A 20 5.47 -9.87 -8.99
C TRP A 20 4.38 -10.32 -8.03
N ARG A 21 3.82 -11.49 -8.31
CA ARG A 21 2.93 -12.24 -7.42
C ARG A 21 3.10 -13.71 -7.77
N ALA A 22 3.80 -14.45 -6.91
CA ALA A 22 4.01 -15.88 -7.12
C ALA A 22 2.67 -16.64 -6.92
N PRO A 23 2.36 -17.65 -7.75
CA PRO A 23 1.23 -18.53 -7.48
C PRO A 23 1.38 -19.27 -6.15
N SER A 24 0.28 -19.39 -5.41
CA SER A 24 0.24 -20.16 -4.16
C SER A 24 0.07 -21.66 -4.45
N LEU A 25 0.52 -22.53 -3.55
CA LEU A 25 0.22 -23.96 -3.66
C LEU A 25 -1.30 -24.19 -3.62
N GLY A 26 -1.79 -25.02 -4.55
CA GLY A 26 -3.22 -25.32 -4.68
C GLY A 26 -4.03 -24.26 -5.44
N GLU A 27 -3.43 -23.15 -5.87
CA GLU A 27 -4.09 -22.17 -6.73
C GLU A 27 -4.40 -22.78 -8.09
N GLN A 28 -5.66 -22.68 -8.51
CA GLN A 28 -6.10 -23.22 -9.78
C GLN A 28 -5.77 -22.28 -10.94
N GLY A 29 -5.56 -22.86 -12.12
CA GLY A 29 -5.18 -22.13 -13.32
C GLY A 29 -5.14 -23.03 -14.55
N ALA A 30 -4.62 -22.49 -15.64
CA ALA A 30 -4.49 -23.19 -16.91
C ALA A 30 -3.00 -23.38 -17.28
N LEU A 31 -2.65 -24.58 -17.76
CA LEU A 31 -1.36 -24.83 -18.40
C LEU A 31 -1.54 -24.71 -19.92
N ILE A 32 -0.77 -23.82 -20.54
CA ILE A 32 -0.77 -23.62 -22.00
C ILE A 32 0.49 -24.29 -22.56
N SER A 33 0.30 -25.36 -23.33
CA SER A 33 1.36 -26.20 -23.89
C SER A 33 1.40 -26.07 -25.41
N PRO A 34 2.37 -25.33 -25.99
CA PRO A 34 2.53 -25.23 -27.44
C PRO A 34 2.65 -26.62 -28.07
N SER A 35 1.86 -26.88 -29.12
CA SER A 35 1.81 -28.18 -29.81
C SER A 35 1.52 -29.40 -28.90
N GLY A 36 0.92 -29.16 -27.73
CA GLY A 36 0.64 -30.22 -26.77
C GLY A 36 1.87 -30.74 -25.99
N GLU A 37 3.01 -30.04 -26.03
CA GLU A 37 4.23 -30.41 -25.31
C GLU A 37 4.28 -29.74 -23.91
N PRO A 38 3.98 -30.47 -22.81
CA PRO A 38 3.90 -29.87 -21.48
C PRO A 38 5.27 -29.46 -20.92
N ALA A 39 6.38 -30.01 -21.42
CA ALA A 39 7.71 -29.59 -21.01
C ALA A 39 8.03 -28.14 -21.39
N GLN A 40 7.30 -27.57 -22.36
CA GLN A 40 7.38 -26.16 -22.75
C GLN A 40 6.19 -25.34 -22.28
N GLY A 41 5.41 -25.89 -21.34
CA GLY A 41 4.19 -25.26 -20.85
C GLY A 41 4.45 -23.95 -20.11
N THR A 42 3.43 -23.09 -20.09
CA THR A 42 3.38 -21.88 -19.26
C THR A 42 2.08 -21.84 -18.46
N PHE A 43 2.14 -21.39 -17.21
CA PHE A 43 1.00 -21.44 -16.30
C PHE A 43 0.31 -20.08 -16.14
N VAL A 44 -1.01 -20.03 -16.36
CA VAL A 44 -1.85 -18.87 -16.08
C VAL A 44 -2.64 -19.15 -14.81
N ALA A 45 -2.23 -18.53 -13.70
CA ALA A 45 -2.89 -18.66 -12.41
C ALA A 45 -4.13 -17.75 -12.31
N GLY A 46 -5.09 -18.07 -11.44
CA GLY A 46 -6.15 -17.13 -11.04
C GLY A 46 -7.59 -17.61 -11.18
N LEU A 47 -7.84 -18.92 -11.24
CA LEU A 47 -9.20 -19.43 -11.03
C LEU A 47 -9.49 -19.52 -9.54
N TYR A 48 -10.61 -18.93 -9.10
CA TYR A 48 -11.04 -19.03 -7.70
C TYR A 48 -11.31 -20.48 -7.31
N GLY A 49 -10.89 -20.85 -6.10
CA GLY A 49 -11.04 -22.20 -5.56
C GLY A 49 -10.70 -22.25 -4.08
N ASN A 50 -10.49 -23.45 -3.55
CA ASN A 50 -10.25 -23.63 -2.10
C ASN A 50 -8.98 -22.93 -1.58
N ALA A 51 -7.96 -22.76 -2.43
CA ALA A 51 -6.73 -22.05 -2.05
C ALA A 51 -6.88 -20.51 -2.09
N GLY A 52 -7.95 -20.01 -2.70
CA GLY A 52 -8.18 -18.58 -2.90
C GLY A 52 -9.60 -18.35 -3.43
N PRO A 53 -10.59 -18.10 -2.55
CA PRO A 53 -11.96 -17.83 -2.98
C PRO A 53 -12.08 -16.42 -3.57
N GLN A 54 -13.21 -16.15 -4.20
CA GLN A 54 -13.56 -14.81 -4.66
C GLN A 54 -13.50 -13.81 -3.49
N PRO A 55 -12.69 -12.74 -3.57
CA PRO A 55 -12.50 -11.83 -2.45
C PRO A 55 -13.64 -10.84 -2.29
N ASP A 56 -14.38 -10.51 -3.35
CA ASP A 56 -15.47 -9.54 -3.33
C ASP A 56 -16.52 -9.87 -4.40
N ASN A 57 -17.76 -9.43 -4.21
CA ASN A 57 -18.89 -9.71 -5.11
C ASN A 57 -19.58 -8.44 -5.63
N ARG A 58 -19.08 -7.25 -5.27
CA ARG A 58 -19.57 -5.98 -5.79
C ARG A 58 -19.07 -5.80 -7.22
N ASP A 59 -19.94 -5.30 -8.09
CA ASP A 59 -19.64 -4.99 -9.49
C ASP A 59 -18.99 -3.63 -9.69
N HIS A 60 -18.88 -2.84 -8.61
CA HIS A 60 -18.40 -1.46 -8.60
C HIS A 60 -17.06 -1.27 -7.88
N VAL A 61 -16.25 -2.33 -7.76
CA VAL A 61 -14.97 -2.32 -7.03
C VAL A 61 -13.82 -2.98 -7.75
N GLU A 62 -12.61 -2.50 -7.45
CA GLU A 62 -11.33 -3.17 -7.68
C GLU A 62 -10.72 -3.48 -6.32
N VAL A 63 -10.31 -4.73 -6.09
CA VAL A 63 -9.99 -5.24 -4.74
C VAL A 63 -8.76 -6.15 -4.77
N TRP A 64 -7.80 -5.83 -3.90
CA TRP A 64 -6.75 -6.75 -3.46
C TRP A 64 -6.98 -7.09 -1.99
N ARG A 65 -6.96 -8.38 -1.64
CA ARG A 65 -7.00 -8.87 -0.25
C ARG A 65 -5.83 -9.80 0.01
N PHE A 66 -5.27 -9.70 1.20
CA PHE A 66 -4.12 -10.48 1.65
C PHE A 66 -4.51 -11.39 2.82
N ASP A 67 -3.74 -12.46 3.05
CA ASP A 67 -4.03 -13.50 4.03
C ASP A 67 -4.03 -12.99 5.48
N ASP A 68 -3.28 -11.92 5.74
CA ASP A 68 -3.23 -11.22 7.02
C ASP A 68 -4.42 -10.27 7.26
N GLY A 69 -5.36 -10.18 6.31
CA GLY A 69 -6.51 -9.27 6.34
C GLY A 69 -6.26 -7.89 5.76
N GLY A 70 -5.05 -7.62 5.25
CA GLY A 70 -4.76 -6.39 4.52
C GLY A 70 -5.58 -6.26 3.23
N SER A 71 -5.85 -5.02 2.79
CA SER A 71 -6.56 -4.76 1.54
C SER A 71 -6.26 -3.43 0.88
N LEU A 72 -6.36 -3.41 -0.46
CA LEU A 72 -6.42 -2.20 -1.29
C LEU A 72 -7.74 -2.26 -2.07
N VAL A 73 -8.60 -1.25 -1.91
CA VAL A 73 -9.94 -1.24 -2.51
C VAL A 73 -10.25 0.11 -3.14
N TYR A 74 -10.51 0.12 -4.44
CA TYR A 74 -11.12 1.26 -5.12
C TYR A 74 -12.60 0.98 -5.38
N ASP A 75 -13.48 1.86 -4.89
CA ASP A 75 -14.94 1.78 -5.07
C ASP A 75 -15.42 3.04 -5.82
N TRP A 76 -15.87 2.88 -7.07
CA TRP A 76 -16.26 4.03 -7.90
C TRP A 76 -17.70 4.49 -7.65
N GLN A 77 -18.53 3.71 -6.96
CA GLN A 77 -19.86 4.16 -6.53
C GLN A 77 -19.75 5.03 -5.27
N ALA A 78 -18.93 4.62 -4.30
CA ALA A 78 -18.61 5.38 -3.10
C ALA A 78 -17.57 6.49 -3.35
N LYS A 79 -16.87 6.45 -4.49
CA LYS A 79 -15.79 7.37 -4.88
C LYS A 79 -14.64 7.37 -3.87
N SER A 80 -14.21 6.19 -3.42
CA SER A 80 -13.20 6.03 -2.38
C SER A 80 -12.07 5.09 -2.80
N TYR A 81 -10.88 5.33 -2.24
CA TYR A 81 -9.74 4.42 -2.30
C TYR A 81 -9.27 4.14 -0.87
N THR A 82 -9.28 2.87 -0.47
CA THR A 82 -8.95 2.45 0.91
C THR A 82 -7.74 1.54 0.90
N ILE A 83 -6.74 1.87 1.73
CA ILE A 83 -5.63 1.00 2.10
C ILE A 83 -5.83 0.66 3.57
N SER A 84 -6.06 -0.61 3.89
CA SER A 84 -6.35 -1.05 5.25
C SER A 84 -5.50 -2.24 5.64
N LEU A 85 -4.92 -2.20 6.84
CA LEU A 85 -4.16 -3.29 7.44
C LEU A 85 -4.72 -3.52 8.86
N PRO A 86 -4.87 -4.76 9.33
CA PRO A 86 -5.25 -5.02 10.73
C PRO A 86 -4.21 -4.56 11.75
N THR A 87 -2.93 -4.61 11.37
CA THR A 87 -1.76 -4.12 12.10
C THR A 87 -0.61 -3.93 11.11
N GLY A 88 0.38 -3.11 11.44
CA GLY A 88 1.65 -3.04 10.72
C GLY A 88 2.05 -1.63 10.34
N THR A 89 2.45 -1.43 9.09
CA THR A 89 3.00 -0.15 8.63
C THR A 89 2.67 0.13 7.18
N VAL A 90 2.14 1.33 6.91
CA VAL A 90 2.01 1.89 5.55
C VAL A 90 3.05 2.99 5.38
N THR A 91 3.92 2.85 4.38
CA THR A 91 4.99 3.82 4.08
C THR A 91 4.85 4.37 2.68
N ILE A 92 4.86 5.70 2.55
CA ILE A 92 4.98 6.43 1.28
C ILE A 92 6.34 7.15 1.31
N GLN A 93 7.16 6.97 0.28
CA GLN A 93 8.55 7.45 0.28
C GLN A 93 8.97 8.04 -1.07
N VAL A 94 9.72 9.15 -1.02
CA VAL A 94 10.44 9.74 -2.15
C VAL A 94 11.82 10.19 -1.67
N GLY A 95 12.88 9.48 -2.08
CA GLY A 95 14.23 9.75 -1.57
C GLY A 95 14.27 9.62 -0.04
N GLY A 96 14.70 10.70 0.64
CA GLY A 96 14.74 10.78 2.11
C GLY A 96 13.42 11.19 2.78
N SER A 97 12.42 11.62 2.02
CA SER A 97 11.12 12.04 2.57
C SER A 97 10.17 10.86 2.73
N THR A 98 9.46 10.78 3.86
CA THR A 98 8.52 9.70 4.17
C THR A 98 7.23 10.21 4.83
N ALA A 99 6.14 9.49 4.58
CA ALA A 99 4.93 9.51 5.40
C ALA A 99 4.61 8.07 5.84
N VAL A 100 4.57 7.84 7.15
CA VAL A 100 4.47 6.52 7.76
C VAL A 100 3.29 6.47 8.71
N ILE A 101 2.43 5.46 8.53
CA ILE A 101 1.30 5.17 9.42
C ILE A 101 1.55 3.79 10.05
N THR A 102 1.42 3.72 11.37
CA THR A 102 1.51 2.49 12.18
C THR A 102 0.28 2.37 13.07
N ASP A 103 0.18 1.29 13.85
CA ASP A 103 -0.93 1.05 14.80
C ASP A 103 -1.17 2.20 15.79
N GLY A 104 -0.13 2.96 16.15
CA GLY A 104 -0.22 4.00 17.18
C GLY A 104 0.32 5.38 16.78
N ALA A 105 0.81 5.56 15.55
CA ALA A 105 1.45 6.80 15.17
C ALA A 105 1.35 7.09 13.67
N ILE A 106 1.30 8.39 13.34
CA ILE A 106 1.48 8.93 11.99
C ILE A 106 2.71 9.84 12.04
N THR A 107 3.72 9.55 11.23
CA THR A 107 4.99 10.29 11.19
C THR A 107 5.27 10.79 9.78
N GLY A 108 5.55 12.08 9.63
CA GLY A 108 6.07 12.68 8.40
C GLY A 108 7.51 13.14 8.58
N GLN A 109 8.40 12.76 7.66
CA GLN A 109 9.79 13.21 7.63
C GLN A 109 10.09 13.85 6.27
N ALA A 110 10.62 15.07 6.29
CA ALA A 110 11.10 15.78 5.10
C ALA A 110 11.97 16.97 5.55
N ASP A 111 12.79 17.50 4.64
CA ASP A 111 13.54 18.75 4.88
C ASP A 111 12.60 19.95 5.06
N THR A 112 11.42 19.92 4.43
CA THR A 112 10.39 20.94 4.57
C THR A 112 9.01 20.29 4.50
N ILE A 113 8.14 20.68 5.42
CA ILE A 113 6.72 20.31 5.43
C ILE A 113 5.91 21.60 5.27
N THR A 114 5.08 21.67 4.23
CA THR A 114 4.19 22.82 3.98
C THR A 114 2.75 22.36 4.09
N LEU A 115 1.99 23.01 4.97
CA LEU A 115 0.56 22.78 5.18
C LEU A 115 -0.18 24.06 4.79
N THR A 116 -1.16 23.94 3.90
CA THR A 116 -1.95 25.08 3.39
C THR A 116 -3.42 24.88 3.73
N GLY A 117 -4.05 25.93 4.27
CA GLY A 117 -5.45 25.91 4.72
C GLY A 117 -5.57 26.11 6.23
N GLN A 118 -6.79 25.97 6.75
CA GLN A 118 -7.02 25.97 8.19
C GLN A 118 -6.43 24.69 8.81
N ILE A 119 -5.64 24.85 9.87
CA ILE A 119 -5.06 23.74 10.64
C ILE A 119 -5.70 23.73 12.02
N THR A 120 -6.32 22.59 12.39
CA THR A 120 -6.89 22.35 13.72
C THR A 120 -6.14 21.19 14.36
N LEU A 121 -5.55 21.42 15.54
CA LEU A 121 -4.85 20.42 16.34
C LEU A 121 -5.60 20.23 17.66
N ASN A 122 -6.10 19.02 17.90
CA ASN A 122 -6.84 18.67 19.11
C ASN A 122 -5.95 17.79 20.01
N GLY A 123 -5.37 18.40 21.06
CA GLY A 123 -4.44 17.75 21.97
C GLY A 123 -3.23 18.63 22.26
N ASP A 124 -2.28 18.09 23.00
CA ASP A 124 -1.03 18.80 23.32
C ASP A 124 -0.15 18.93 22.08
N VAL A 125 0.46 20.11 21.91
CA VAL A 125 1.34 20.43 20.78
C VAL A 125 2.73 20.76 21.30
N GLN A 126 3.72 19.95 20.92
CA GLN A 126 5.13 20.21 21.20
C GLN A 126 5.86 20.63 19.92
N ILE A 127 6.52 21.78 19.96
CA ILE A 127 7.34 22.31 18.87
C ILE A 127 8.78 22.40 19.35
N ASN A 128 9.64 21.54 18.80
CA ASN A 128 11.07 21.51 19.12
C ASN A 128 11.82 22.28 18.03
N GLY A 129 12.16 23.52 18.32
CA GLY A 129 12.88 24.41 17.41
C GLY A 129 13.14 25.76 18.07
N SER A 130 13.99 26.59 17.46
CA SER A 130 14.35 27.90 18.00
C SER A 130 13.31 29.00 17.75
N SER A 131 12.30 28.74 16.90
CA SER A 131 11.33 29.75 16.48
C SER A 131 9.95 29.18 16.19
N LEU A 132 8.92 29.93 16.58
CA LEU A 132 7.52 29.75 16.19
C LEU A 132 6.98 31.11 15.76
N LEU A 133 6.81 31.34 14.46
CA LEU A 133 6.40 32.65 13.94
C LEU A 133 4.88 32.73 13.73
N HIS A 134 4.26 33.80 14.23
CA HIS A 134 2.89 34.20 13.91
C HIS A 134 2.91 35.62 13.36
N ASN A 135 2.49 35.80 12.09
CA ASN A 135 2.50 37.10 11.40
C ASN A 135 3.87 37.82 11.49
N GLY A 136 4.96 37.06 11.41
CA GLY A 136 6.33 37.60 11.52
C GLY A 136 6.87 37.77 12.95
N VAL A 137 6.07 37.54 13.99
CA VAL A 137 6.49 37.64 15.40
C VAL A 137 6.82 36.25 15.95
N ASN A 138 7.98 36.08 16.57
CA ASN A 138 8.34 34.83 17.24
C ASN A 138 7.63 34.72 18.60
N VAL A 139 6.63 33.84 18.68
CA VAL A 139 5.85 33.56 19.89
C VAL A 139 6.40 32.37 20.69
N GLY A 140 7.45 31.71 20.21
CA GLY A 140 8.10 30.57 20.89
C GLY A 140 9.30 30.96 21.77
N ARG A 141 9.75 32.22 21.75
CA ARG A 141 10.86 32.69 22.58
C ARG A 141 10.33 33.14 23.96
N PRO A 142 10.95 32.73 25.08
CA PRO A 142 10.61 33.28 26.39
C PRO A 142 10.75 34.81 26.40
N ILE A 143 9.75 35.52 26.90
CA ILE A 143 9.84 36.97 27.13
C ILE A 143 10.87 37.18 28.26
N PRO A 144 11.96 37.94 28.05
CA PRO A 144 12.84 38.30 29.15
C PRO A 144 12.05 39.16 30.14
N ILE A 145 11.84 38.66 31.36
CA ILE A 145 11.36 39.51 32.46
C ILE A 145 12.50 40.49 32.76
N GLN A 146 12.31 41.76 32.41
CA GLN A 146 13.16 42.84 32.93
C GLN A 146 12.72 43.07 34.38
N VAL A 147 13.55 42.63 35.33
CA VAL A 147 13.45 43.02 36.76
C VAL A 147 14.25 44.30 36.95
#